data_AF-A0A257VMA7-F1
#
_entry.id   AF-A0A257VMA7-F1
#
_cell.length_a   1.000
_cell.length_b   1.000
_cell.length_c   1.000
_cell.angle_alpha   90.00
_cell.angle_beta   90.00
_cell.angle_gamma   90.00
#
_symmetry.space_group_name_H-M   'P 1'
#
loop_
_entity.id
_entity.type
_entity.pdbx_description
1 polymer ?
#
loop_
_entity_poly.entity_id
_entity_poly.type
_entity_poly.pdbx_seq_one_letter_code
_entity_poly.pdbx_strand_id
1 'polypeptide(L)'
;PVVYTVSYPAGPRCTPTIDGDRVYTLGAEGRLICFQTADGNVLWEKDLRSEYRTKSALWGYASHPLIDGDKLICIVGTDVAHAAAFDKRTGRELWKSNTAPEQGYSPPTIIEAAGRRQLVLLKPDGVYAANPETGEVLWTAPYGADNGSIIMSPVQVGDYLFVGGFQEKNLLLKLAVDKPGAEVVWRDKAQHGLSPVNVQP
;
A
#
# COMPACT_ATOMS: atom_id res chain seq x y z
N PRO A 1 24.00 -8.76 -16.39
CA PRO A 1 23.73 -8.48 -14.96
C PRO A 1 22.93 -7.18 -14.82
N VAL A 2 21.75 -7.23 -14.22
CA VAL A 2 20.96 -6.02 -13.93
C VAL A 2 21.54 -5.34 -12.68
N VAL A 3 21.77 -4.03 -12.73
CA VAL A 3 22.20 -3.23 -11.58
C VAL A 3 20.95 -2.64 -10.94
N TYR A 4 20.61 -3.12 -9.75
CA TYR A 4 19.50 -2.59 -8.94
C TYR A 4 19.87 -1.25 -8.32
N THR A 5 18.93 -0.31 -8.28
CA THR A 5 19.14 1.03 -7.70
C THR A 5 18.61 1.16 -6.27
N VAL A 6 17.88 0.14 -5.79
CA VAL A 6 17.38 0.07 -4.41
C VAL A 6 18.48 -0.33 -3.43
N SER A 7 18.40 0.16 -2.19
CA SER A 7 19.27 -0.30 -1.11
C SER A 7 19.04 -1.80 -0.84
N TYR A 8 20.08 -2.56 -0.47
CA TYR A 8 20.11 -4.04 -0.34
C TYR A 8 19.39 -4.77 -1.49
N PRO A 9 20.08 -5.05 -2.62
CA PRO A 9 19.46 -5.53 -3.86
C PRO A 9 19.04 -7.02 -3.83
N ALA A 10 18.96 -7.63 -2.65
CA ALA A 10 18.62 -9.04 -2.50
C ALA A 10 17.09 -9.24 -2.47
N GLY A 11 16.56 -9.86 -3.52
CA GLY A 11 15.24 -10.48 -3.55
C GLY A 11 14.02 -9.54 -3.63
N PRO A 12 12.83 -10.10 -3.89
CA PRO A 12 11.59 -9.36 -3.75
C PRO A 12 11.34 -9.01 -2.27
N ARG A 13 10.84 -7.80 -2.02
CA ARG A 13 10.52 -7.30 -0.67
C ARG A 13 9.03 -7.39 -0.32
N CYS A 14 8.24 -7.90 -1.26
CA CYS A 14 6.82 -8.18 -1.09
C CYS A 14 6.62 -9.68 -0.95
N THR A 15 5.68 -10.08 -0.09
CA THR A 15 5.14 -11.44 -0.08
C THR A 15 4.29 -11.67 -1.33
N PRO A 16 4.43 -12.79 -2.05
CA PRO A 16 3.51 -13.15 -3.14
C PRO A 16 2.07 -13.30 -2.63
N THR A 17 1.10 -12.87 -3.45
CA THR A 17 -0.34 -13.04 -3.17
C THR A 17 -0.88 -14.16 -4.06
N ILE A 18 -1.61 -15.12 -3.47
CA ILE A 18 -2.19 -16.26 -4.21
C ILE A 18 -3.72 -16.13 -4.18
N ASP A 19 -4.36 -16.32 -5.34
CA ASP A 19 -5.82 -16.41 -5.47
C ASP A 19 -6.18 -17.48 -6.50
N GLY A 20 -6.74 -18.61 -6.03
CA GLY A 20 -7.11 -19.74 -6.88
C GLY A 20 -5.93 -20.30 -7.67
N ASP A 21 -6.00 -20.19 -9.00
CA ASP A 21 -4.99 -20.69 -9.93
C ASP A 21 -3.90 -19.66 -10.28
N ARG A 22 -3.84 -18.52 -9.57
CA ARG A 22 -2.92 -17.40 -9.85
C ARG A 22 -2.02 -17.05 -8.68
N VAL A 23 -0.76 -16.73 -9.00
CA VAL A 23 0.22 -16.14 -8.07
C VAL A 23 0.62 -14.77 -8.59
N TYR A 24 0.50 -13.75 -7.76
CA TYR A 24 0.89 -12.38 -8.04
C TYR A 24 2.16 -12.03 -7.27
N THR A 25 3.19 -11.57 -7.98
CA THR A 25 4.43 -11.11 -7.36
C THR A 25 4.69 -9.65 -7.74
N LEU A 26 5.27 -8.90 -6.81
CA LEU A 26 5.73 -7.54 -7.04
C LEU A 26 7.20 -7.46 -6.67
N GLY A 27 8.06 -7.32 -7.68
CA GLY A 27 9.51 -7.19 -7.49
C GLY A 27 9.87 -5.82 -6.92
N ALA A 28 11.04 -5.72 -6.26
CA ALA A 28 11.51 -4.48 -5.61
C ALA A 28 11.65 -3.28 -6.57
N GLU A 29 11.76 -3.53 -7.88
CA GLU A 29 11.80 -2.50 -8.93
C GLU A 29 10.47 -2.36 -9.69
N GLY A 30 9.34 -2.79 -9.13
CA GLY A 30 8.01 -2.52 -9.69
C GLY A 30 7.59 -3.44 -10.84
N ARG A 31 8.26 -4.59 -11.04
CA ARG A 31 7.77 -5.63 -11.95
C ARG A 31 6.65 -6.40 -11.26
N LEU A 32 5.42 -6.22 -11.75
CA LEU A 32 4.22 -6.93 -11.29
C LEU A 32 3.93 -8.07 -12.25
N ILE A 33 3.94 -9.31 -11.77
CA ILE A 33 3.80 -10.49 -12.62
C ILE A 33 2.72 -11.40 -12.06
N CYS A 34 1.86 -11.90 -12.94
CA CYS A 34 0.89 -12.94 -12.64
C CYS A 34 1.36 -14.26 -13.26
N PHE A 35 1.44 -15.30 -12.44
CA PHE A 35 1.80 -16.65 -12.83
C PHE A 35 0.64 -17.61 -12.61
N GLN A 36 0.59 -18.69 -13.38
CA GLN A 36 -0.25 -19.85 -13.08
C GLN A 36 0.35 -20.63 -11.90
N THR A 37 -0.46 -21.03 -10.92
CA THR A 37 0.02 -21.76 -9.73
C THR A 37 0.55 -23.16 -10.06
N ALA A 38 0.01 -23.80 -11.10
CA ALA A 38 0.31 -25.19 -11.43
C ALA A 38 1.75 -25.41 -11.92
N ASP A 39 2.28 -24.47 -12.69
CA ASP A 39 3.54 -24.62 -13.43
C ASP A 39 4.42 -23.37 -13.43
N GLY A 40 3.93 -22.24 -12.90
CA GLY A 40 4.66 -20.97 -12.88
C GLY A 40 4.70 -20.26 -14.23
N ASN A 41 3.83 -20.62 -15.19
CA ASN A 41 3.75 -19.92 -16.47
C ASN A 41 3.27 -18.47 -16.28
N VAL A 42 3.93 -17.53 -16.95
CA VAL A 42 3.53 -16.11 -16.94
C VAL A 42 2.22 -15.95 -17.72
N LEU A 43 1.20 -15.42 -17.05
CA LEU A 43 -0.11 -15.12 -17.64
C LEU A 43 -0.18 -13.69 -18.15
N TRP A 44 0.39 -12.75 -17.39
CA TRP A 44 0.57 -11.36 -17.77
C TRP A 44 1.64 -10.71 -16.89
N GLU A 45 2.25 -9.63 -17.37
CA GLU A 45 3.22 -8.83 -16.62
C GLU A 45 3.05 -7.33 -16.87
N LYS A 46 3.53 -6.53 -15.91
CA LYS A 46 3.56 -5.07 -15.95
C LYS A 46 4.87 -4.52 -15.39
N ASP A 47 5.31 -3.40 -15.95
CA ASP A 47 6.40 -2.59 -15.41
C ASP A 47 5.80 -1.29 -14.85
N LEU A 48 5.53 -1.28 -13.54
CA LEU A 48 4.89 -0.14 -12.89
C LEU A 48 5.77 1.13 -12.93
N ARG A 49 7.10 0.98 -12.97
CA ARG A 49 8.01 2.13 -13.10
C ARG A 49 7.86 2.79 -14.46
N SER A 50 7.83 1.99 -15.52
CA SER A 50 7.65 2.49 -16.88
C SER A 50 6.24 3.07 -17.07
N GLU A 51 5.22 2.32 -16.68
CA GLU A 51 3.81 2.69 -16.91
C GLU A 51 3.40 3.96 -16.14
N TYR A 52 3.86 4.12 -14.89
CA TYR A 52 3.53 5.28 -14.06
C TYR A 52 4.65 6.33 -13.99
N ARG A 53 5.73 6.16 -14.77
CA ARG A 53 6.89 7.06 -14.82
C ARG A 53 7.48 7.36 -13.44
N THR A 54 7.55 6.33 -12.60
CA THR A 54 8.03 6.46 -11.21
C THR A 54 9.41 5.90 -11.02
N LYS A 55 10.05 6.33 -9.92
CA LYS A 55 11.30 5.77 -9.43
C LYS A 55 10.97 4.87 -8.25
N SER A 56 11.77 3.83 -8.07
CA SER A 56 11.71 3.01 -6.86
C SER A 56 12.10 3.89 -5.67
N ALA A 57 11.29 3.86 -4.60
CA ALA A 57 11.67 4.45 -3.32
C ALA A 57 12.97 3.81 -2.79
N LEU A 58 13.54 4.40 -1.73
CA LEU A 58 14.83 3.99 -1.15
C LEU A 58 14.96 2.48 -0.90
N TRP A 59 13.86 1.83 -0.48
CA TRP A 59 13.78 0.38 -0.25
C TRP A 59 12.96 -0.37 -1.28
N GLY A 60 12.68 0.24 -2.42
CA GLY A 60 11.90 -0.35 -3.51
C GLY A 60 10.42 -0.56 -3.16
N TYR A 61 9.76 -1.35 -4.00
CA TYR A 61 8.39 -1.80 -3.75
C TYR A 61 8.38 -2.86 -2.64
N ALA A 62 7.83 -2.51 -1.48
CA ALA A 62 7.71 -3.39 -0.31
C ALA A 62 6.26 -3.59 0.16
N SER A 63 5.29 -3.00 -0.54
CA SER A 63 3.85 -3.16 -0.28
C SER A 63 3.29 -4.30 -1.13
N HIS A 64 2.95 -5.44 -0.51
CA HIS A 64 2.38 -6.57 -1.25
C HIS A 64 1.00 -6.22 -1.84
N PRO A 65 0.67 -6.71 -3.05
CA PRO A 65 -0.64 -6.49 -3.66
C PRO A 65 -1.79 -7.10 -2.87
N LEU A 66 -2.93 -6.43 -2.85
CA LEU A 66 -4.16 -6.91 -2.24
C LEU A 66 -5.14 -7.42 -3.31
N ILE A 67 -5.74 -8.59 -3.08
CA ILE A 67 -6.87 -9.08 -3.89
C ILE A 67 -8.20 -8.64 -3.27
N ASP A 68 -9.07 -8.06 -4.09
CA ASP A 68 -10.45 -7.74 -3.73
C ASP A 68 -11.43 -8.11 -4.86
N GLY A 69 -12.04 -9.29 -4.76
CA GLY A 69 -12.89 -9.84 -5.82
C GLY A 69 -12.09 -10.07 -7.09
N ASP A 70 -12.42 -9.35 -8.16
CA ASP A 70 -11.71 -9.39 -9.44
C ASP A 70 -10.57 -8.36 -9.57
N LYS A 71 -10.30 -7.61 -8.50
CA LYS A 71 -9.30 -6.53 -8.48
C LYS A 71 -8.01 -6.99 -7.80
N LEU A 72 -6.89 -6.65 -8.39
CA LEU A 72 -5.56 -6.68 -7.79
C LEU A 72 -5.10 -5.24 -7.54
N ILE A 73 -4.95 -4.86 -6.28
CA ILE A 73 -4.70 -3.48 -5.86
C ILE A 73 -3.23 -3.35 -5.45
N CYS A 74 -2.52 -2.40 -6.05
CA CYS A 74 -1.10 -2.17 -5.84
C CYS A 74 -0.82 -0.71 -5.47
N ILE A 75 0.24 -0.51 -4.69
CA ILE A 75 0.84 0.81 -4.48
C ILE A 75 1.81 1.10 -5.63
N VAL A 76 1.69 2.28 -6.23
CA VAL A 76 2.49 2.76 -7.38
C VAL A 76 3.28 4.02 -7.03
N GLY A 77 2.70 4.92 -6.22
CA GLY A 77 3.44 6.01 -5.57
C GLY A 77 3.97 7.10 -6.50
N THR A 78 3.08 7.88 -7.10
CA THR A 78 3.44 8.94 -8.06
C THR A 78 2.56 10.17 -7.92
N ASP A 79 2.92 11.24 -8.65
CA ASP A 79 2.13 12.45 -8.80
C ASP A 79 0.82 12.28 -9.59
N VAL A 80 0.61 11.12 -10.22
CA VAL A 80 -0.63 10.77 -10.93
C VAL A 80 -1.45 9.67 -10.26
N ALA A 81 -0.83 8.83 -9.44
CA ALA A 81 -1.49 7.74 -8.72
C ALA A 81 -0.66 7.32 -7.50
N HIS A 82 -1.24 7.32 -6.30
CA HIS A 82 -0.64 6.59 -5.18
C HIS A 82 -0.93 5.09 -5.27
N ALA A 83 -2.19 4.73 -5.55
CA ALA A 83 -2.63 3.35 -5.73
C ALA A 83 -3.35 3.15 -7.06
N ALA A 84 -3.30 1.93 -7.57
CA ALA A 84 -4.04 1.50 -8.75
C ALA A 84 -4.65 0.11 -8.53
N ALA A 85 -5.82 -0.13 -9.11
CA ALA A 85 -6.40 -1.46 -9.23
C ALA A 85 -6.32 -1.97 -10.66
N PHE A 86 -6.00 -3.24 -10.78
CA PHE A 86 -5.93 -3.97 -12.04
C PHE A 86 -6.96 -5.09 -12.03
N ASP A 87 -7.48 -5.43 -13.20
CA ASP A 87 -8.20 -6.69 -13.41
C ASP A 87 -7.22 -7.85 -13.14
N LYS A 88 -7.52 -8.68 -12.15
CA LYS A 88 -6.60 -9.72 -11.68
C LYS A 88 -6.28 -10.78 -12.75
N ARG A 89 -7.12 -10.93 -13.77
CA ARG A 89 -6.97 -11.94 -14.83
C ARG A 89 -6.17 -11.44 -16.01
N THR A 90 -6.25 -10.14 -16.31
CA THR A 90 -5.68 -9.54 -17.53
C THR A 90 -4.59 -8.51 -17.25
N GLY A 91 -4.50 -8.01 -16.02
CA GLY A 91 -3.64 -6.90 -15.64
C GLY A 91 -4.18 -5.53 -16.07
N ARG A 92 -5.32 -5.42 -16.78
CA ARG A 92 -5.82 -4.11 -17.25
C ARG A 92 -6.12 -3.16 -16.09
N GLU A 93 -5.65 -1.91 -16.14
CA GLU A 93 -5.99 -0.89 -15.14
C GLU A 93 -7.52 -0.66 -15.11
N LEU A 94 -8.07 -0.65 -13.89
CA LEU A 94 -9.49 -0.42 -13.62
C LEU A 94 -9.72 0.98 -13.04
N TRP A 95 -8.89 1.38 -12.08
CA TRP A 95 -8.94 2.71 -11.48
C TRP A 95 -7.59 3.10 -10.87
N LYS A 96 -7.43 4.40 -10.63
CA LYS A 96 -6.31 5.01 -9.89
C LYS A 96 -6.86 5.82 -8.71
N SER A 97 -6.08 5.96 -7.67
CA SER A 97 -6.48 6.69 -6.46
C SER A 97 -5.36 7.57 -5.91
N ASN A 98 -5.70 8.85 -5.71
CA ASN A 98 -4.88 9.86 -5.06
C ASN A 98 -3.49 10.06 -5.69
N THR A 99 -2.65 10.90 -5.09
CA THR A 99 -1.26 11.11 -5.48
C THR A 99 -0.36 10.99 -4.25
N ALA A 100 0.92 10.68 -4.48
CA ALA A 100 1.91 10.58 -3.43
C ALA A 100 3.28 11.00 -3.95
N PRO A 101 4.16 11.52 -3.06
CA PRO A 101 5.54 11.83 -3.45
C PRO A 101 6.34 10.57 -3.80
N GLU A 102 6.05 9.43 -3.16
CA GLU A 102 6.67 8.12 -3.38
C GLU A 102 5.68 6.99 -3.02
N GLN A 103 6.08 5.73 -3.20
CA GLN A 103 5.25 4.55 -2.86
C GLN A 103 4.85 4.50 -1.38
N GLY A 104 5.79 4.77 -0.47
CA GLY A 104 5.65 4.25 0.88
C GLY A 104 5.78 2.72 0.90
N TYR A 105 5.52 2.11 2.06
CA TYR A 105 5.90 0.70 2.28
C TYR A 105 4.81 -0.13 2.98
N SER A 106 3.65 0.47 3.25
CA SER A 106 2.54 -0.23 3.88
C SER A 106 1.62 -0.84 2.80
N PRO A 107 1.12 -2.07 2.99
CA PRO A 107 0.22 -2.71 2.03
C PRO A 107 -1.18 -2.09 2.07
N PRO A 108 -1.92 -2.10 0.93
CA PRO A 108 -3.34 -1.73 0.92
C PRO A 108 -4.14 -2.63 1.89
N THR A 109 -5.03 -2.03 2.68
CA THR A 109 -5.81 -2.77 3.69
C THR A 109 -7.29 -2.41 3.60
N ILE A 110 -8.17 -3.42 3.60
CA ILE A 110 -9.62 -3.19 3.65
C ILE A 110 -10.08 -3.21 5.11
N ILE A 111 -10.89 -2.23 5.47
CA ILE A 111 -11.58 -2.13 6.77
C ILE A 111 -13.08 -1.98 6.56
N GLU A 112 -13.85 -2.19 7.62
CA GLU A 112 -15.26 -1.80 7.68
C GLU A 112 -15.44 -0.63 8.65
N ALA A 113 -16.03 0.47 8.16
CA ALA A 113 -16.36 1.62 8.98
C ALA A 113 -17.50 2.41 8.32
N ALA A 114 -18.33 3.06 9.13
CA ALA A 114 -19.56 3.71 8.67
C ALA A 114 -20.46 2.81 7.79
N GLY A 115 -20.58 1.53 8.18
CA GLY A 115 -21.43 0.56 7.50
C GLY A 115 -20.98 0.16 6.08
N ARG A 116 -19.73 0.44 5.70
CA ARG A 116 -19.20 0.07 4.37
C ARG A 116 -17.72 -0.29 4.40
N ARG A 117 -17.31 -1.04 3.37
CA ARG A 117 -15.90 -1.36 3.10
C ARG A 117 -15.17 -0.09 2.66
N GLN A 118 -13.97 0.11 3.20
CA GLN A 118 -13.08 1.21 2.87
C GLN A 118 -11.65 0.67 2.65
N LEU A 119 -10.99 1.13 1.60
CA LEU A 119 -9.61 0.78 1.28
C LEU A 119 -8.67 1.81 1.91
N VAL A 120 -8.01 1.45 3.00
CA VAL A 120 -7.03 2.26 3.70
C VAL A 120 -5.68 2.17 3.00
N LEU A 121 -5.10 3.32 2.72
CA LEU A 121 -3.87 3.52 1.96
C LEU A 121 -2.99 4.54 2.69
N LEU A 122 -1.73 4.18 2.86
CA LEU A 122 -0.74 4.95 3.63
C LEU A 122 0.34 5.44 2.68
N LYS A 123 0.49 6.75 2.56
CA LYS A 123 1.49 7.42 1.73
C LYS A 123 2.44 8.27 2.60
N PRO A 124 3.64 8.62 2.13
CA PRO A 124 4.62 9.36 2.94
C PRO A 124 4.09 10.62 3.63
N ASP A 125 3.16 11.32 2.99
CA ASP A 125 2.59 12.60 3.41
C ASP A 125 1.12 12.49 3.89
N GLY A 126 0.59 11.29 4.10
CA GLY A 126 -0.80 11.13 4.53
C GLY A 126 -1.31 9.71 4.69
N VAL A 127 -2.44 9.58 5.37
CA VAL A 127 -3.27 8.37 5.42
C VAL A 127 -4.61 8.72 4.80
N TYR A 128 -5.15 7.86 3.94
CA TYR A 128 -6.46 8.10 3.38
C TYR A 128 -7.23 6.79 3.21
N ALA A 129 -8.54 6.88 3.12
CA ALA A 129 -9.36 5.79 2.63
C ALA A 129 -9.93 6.11 1.27
N ALA A 130 -10.10 5.08 0.45
CA ALA A 130 -10.77 5.13 -0.83
C ALA A 130 -11.92 4.12 -0.90
N ASN A 131 -12.86 4.35 -1.81
CA ASN A 131 -13.83 3.35 -2.21
C ASN A 131 -13.11 2.23 -2.97
N PRO A 132 -13.16 0.96 -2.51
CA PRO A 132 -12.44 -0.13 -3.16
C PRO A 132 -12.91 -0.40 -4.60
N GLU A 133 -14.16 -0.06 -4.93
CA GLU A 133 -14.72 -0.31 -6.26
C GLU A 133 -14.30 0.75 -7.28
N THR A 134 -14.10 2.00 -6.85
CA THR A 134 -13.91 3.14 -7.77
C THR A 134 -12.58 3.86 -7.61
N GLY A 135 -11.85 3.64 -6.52
CA GLY A 135 -10.65 4.41 -6.17
C GLY A 135 -10.93 5.83 -5.66
N GLU A 136 -12.19 6.23 -5.53
CA GLU A 136 -12.58 7.56 -5.05
C GLU A 136 -12.16 7.78 -3.60
N VAL A 137 -11.48 8.88 -3.31
CA VAL A 137 -11.04 9.21 -1.94
C VAL A 137 -12.24 9.56 -1.07
N LEU A 138 -12.37 8.87 0.06
CA LEU A 138 -13.44 9.05 1.04
C LEU A 138 -13.06 10.06 2.13
N TRP A 139 -11.82 9.98 2.63
CA TRP A 139 -11.26 10.92 3.61
C TRP A 139 -9.74 10.83 3.59
N THR A 140 -9.10 11.89 4.10
CA THR A 140 -7.64 11.99 4.25
C THR A 140 -7.30 12.55 5.62
N ALA A 141 -6.23 12.04 6.23
CA ALA A 141 -5.60 12.56 7.42
C ALA A 141 -4.12 12.86 7.13
N PRO A 142 -3.59 14.01 7.57
CA PRO A 142 -2.19 14.37 7.34
C PRO A 142 -1.25 13.48 8.15
N TYR A 143 -0.13 13.10 7.53
CA TYR A 143 0.95 12.32 8.13
C TYR A 143 2.28 12.82 7.56
N GLY A 144 3.38 12.67 8.30
CA GLY A 144 4.71 13.08 7.86
C GLY A 144 5.74 12.01 8.16
N ALA A 145 5.97 11.12 7.18
CA ALA A 145 6.92 10.02 7.30
C ALA A 145 8.36 10.52 7.14
N ASP A 146 9.26 10.02 7.99
CA ASP A 146 10.70 10.21 7.79
C ASP A 146 11.21 9.18 6.77
N ASN A 147 11.95 9.62 5.76
CA ASN A 147 12.41 8.79 4.63
C ASN A 147 11.29 8.01 3.92
N GLY A 148 10.07 8.55 3.89
CA GLY A 148 8.90 7.86 3.33
C GLY A 148 8.43 6.63 4.13
N SER A 149 8.98 6.41 5.34
CA SER A 149 8.82 5.19 6.13
C SER A 149 7.52 5.12 6.93
N ILE A 150 6.39 5.04 6.21
CA ILE A 150 5.12 4.58 6.78
C ILE A 150 4.97 3.09 6.48
N ILE A 151 5.34 2.25 7.46
CA ILE A 151 5.76 0.85 7.20
C ILE A 151 4.88 -0.18 7.92
N MET A 152 4.09 0.22 8.92
CA MET A 152 3.15 -0.73 9.54
C MET A 152 1.87 -0.86 8.71
N SER A 153 1.39 -2.10 8.57
CA SER A 153 0.01 -2.32 8.16
C SER A 153 -0.91 -1.66 9.18
N PRO A 154 -1.92 -0.90 8.75
CA PRO A 154 -2.85 -0.25 9.66
C PRO A 154 -3.67 -1.31 10.43
N VAL A 155 -3.89 -1.07 11.72
CA VAL A 155 -4.62 -1.99 12.59
C VAL A 155 -5.91 -1.32 13.07
N GLN A 156 -7.04 -1.93 12.75
CA GLN A 156 -8.35 -1.48 13.23
C GLN A 156 -8.72 -2.19 14.54
N VAL A 157 -9.15 -1.42 15.55
CA VAL A 157 -9.77 -1.92 16.78
C VAL A 157 -11.01 -1.09 17.07
N GLY A 158 -12.19 -1.66 16.81
CA GLY A 158 -13.45 -0.93 16.86
C GLY A 158 -13.43 0.26 15.90
N ASP A 159 -13.78 1.44 16.43
CA ASP A 159 -13.78 2.70 15.66
C ASP A 159 -12.39 3.34 15.59
N TYR A 160 -11.33 2.67 16.02
CA TYR A 160 -9.98 3.22 15.99
C TYR A 160 -9.12 2.53 14.94
N LEU A 161 -8.36 3.33 14.20
CA LEU A 161 -7.36 2.87 13.24
C LEU A 161 -6.00 3.36 13.71
N PHE A 162 -5.15 2.42 14.11
CA PHE A 162 -3.77 2.70 14.48
C PHE A 162 -2.87 2.54 13.26
N VAL A 163 -1.98 3.50 13.10
CA VAL A 163 -1.04 3.59 12.00
C VAL A 163 0.31 3.95 12.59
N GLY A 164 1.40 3.43 12.02
CA GLY A 164 2.70 3.95 12.42
C GLY A 164 3.83 3.69 11.45
N GLY A 165 4.88 4.46 11.66
CA GLY A 165 6.07 4.50 10.86
C GLY A 165 7.31 4.67 11.72
N PHE A 166 8.43 4.83 11.04
CA PHE A 166 9.75 4.89 11.66
C PHE A 166 9.87 6.03 12.67
N GLN A 167 10.54 5.76 13.81
CA GLN A 167 10.91 6.74 14.85
C GLN A 167 9.79 7.69 15.27
N GLU A 168 8.88 7.22 16.14
CA GLU A 168 7.87 8.08 16.77
C GLU A 168 6.99 8.82 15.75
N LYS A 169 6.54 8.10 14.71
CA LYS A 169 5.53 8.54 13.75
C LYS A 169 4.32 7.62 13.83
N ASN A 170 3.60 7.69 14.93
CA ASN A 170 2.42 6.90 15.22
C ASN A 170 1.18 7.81 15.21
N LEU A 171 0.09 7.28 14.67
CA LEU A 171 -1.16 7.98 14.52
C LEU A 171 -2.31 7.09 14.97
N LEU A 172 -3.19 7.61 15.81
CA LEU A 172 -4.48 7.00 16.08
C LEU A 172 -5.57 7.85 15.47
N LEU A 173 -6.31 7.26 14.57
CA LEU A 173 -7.49 7.84 13.95
C LEU A 173 -8.74 7.27 14.59
N LYS A 174 -9.71 8.12 14.92
CA LYS A 174 -11.08 7.70 15.22
C LYS A 174 -11.89 7.77 13.93
N LEU A 175 -12.37 6.63 13.48
CA LEU A 175 -13.24 6.47 12.32
C LEU A 175 -14.65 6.93 12.68
N ALA A 176 -15.27 7.67 11.76
CA ALA A 176 -16.66 8.08 11.92
C ALA A 176 -17.60 6.88 11.69
N VAL A 177 -18.70 6.84 12.46
CA VAL A 177 -19.68 5.74 12.44
C VAL A 177 -20.86 6.00 11.50
N ASP A 178 -21.17 7.26 11.19
CA ASP A 178 -22.34 7.62 10.37
C ASP A 178 -22.03 7.75 8.87
N LYS A 179 -20.82 8.24 8.55
CA LYS A 179 -20.33 8.40 7.18
C LYS A 179 -18.81 8.24 7.14
N PRO A 180 -18.20 7.85 6.01
CA PRO A 180 -16.75 7.76 5.89
C PRO A 180 -16.07 9.07 6.32
N GLY A 181 -15.17 8.94 7.28
CA GLY A 181 -14.44 10.03 7.87
C GLY A 181 -13.49 9.51 8.92
N ALA A 182 -12.44 10.27 9.21
CA ALA A 182 -11.48 9.97 10.26
C ALA A 182 -11.02 11.26 10.94
N GLU A 183 -10.86 11.21 12.25
CA GLU A 183 -10.30 12.30 13.06
C GLU A 183 -9.03 11.83 13.76
N VAL A 184 -7.99 12.66 13.77
CA VAL A 184 -6.78 12.37 14.55
C VAL A 184 -7.07 12.59 16.03
N VAL A 185 -7.06 11.52 16.81
CA VAL A 185 -7.35 11.59 18.27
C VAL A 185 -6.10 11.41 19.12
N TRP A 186 -5.01 10.92 18.53
CA TRP A 186 -3.71 10.82 19.19
C TRP A 186 -2.57 10.80 18.16
N ARG A 187 -1.43 11.41 18.53
CA ARG A 187 -0.20 11.47 17.74
C ARG A 187 1.01 11.52 18.68
N ASP A 188 2.01 10.67 18.42
CA ASP A 188 3.39 10.77 18.91
C ASP A 188 3.57 11.17 20.38
N LYS A 189 2.85 10.53 21.29
CA LYS A 189 3.12 10.70 22.72
C LYS A 189 4.22 9.73 23.15
N ALA A 190 5.35 10.29 23.59
CA ALA A 190 6.47 9.53 24.15
C ALA A 190 5.97 8.50 25.18
N GLN A 191 6.51 7.28 25.13
CA GLN A 191 6.15 6.15 26.01
C GLN A 191 4.69 5.65 25.93
N HIS A 192 3.88 6.17 25.00
CA HIS A 192 2.46 5.82 24.86
C HIS A 192 2.11 5.28 23.47
N GLY A 193 3.09 4.79 22.71
CA GLY A 193 2.89 4.26 21.36
C GLY A 193 3.81 3.08 21.05
N LEU A 194 3.42 2.32 20.02
CA LEU A 194 4.23 1.28 19.42
C LEU A 194 4.79 1.82 18.10
N SER A 195 6.12 1.91 17.99
CA SER A 195 6.78 2.23 16.73
C SER A 195 7.52 1.02 16.19
N PRO A 196 7.48 0.80 14.87
CA PRO A 196 8.40 -0.13 14.23
C PRO A 196 9.83 0.37 14.46
N VAL A 197 10.68 -0.50 14.99
CA VAL A 197 12.11 -0.25 15.08
C VAL A 197 12.75 -0.75 13.79
N ASN A 198 13.55 0.10 13.15
CA ASN A 198 14.38 -0.33 12.04
C ASN A 198 15.59 -1.08 12.60
N VAL A 199 15.49 -2.39 12.73
CA VAL A 199 16.64 -3.26 12.96
C VAL A 199 17.12 -3.74 11.59
N GLN A 200 17.99 -2.94 10.97
CA GLN A 200 18.80 -3.39 9.83
C GLN A 200 19.81 -4.42 10.36
N PRO A 201 19.84 -5.65 9.84
CA PRO A 201 21.01 -6.51 9.99
C PRO A 201 22.22 -5.94 9.22
#